data_AF-A0A7S2GA68-F1
#
_entry.id   AF-A0A7S2GA68-F1
#
_cell.length_a   1.000
_cell.length_b   1.000
_cell.length_c   1.000
_cell.angle_alpha   90.00
_cell.angle_beta   90.00
_cell.angle_gamma   90.00
#
_symmetry.space_group_name_H-M   'P 1'
#
loop_
_entity.id
_entity.type
_entity.pdbx_description
1 polymer ?
#
loop_
_entity_poly.entity_id
_entity_poly.type
_entity_poly.pdbx_seq_one_letter_code
_entity_poly.pdbx_strand_id
1 'polypeptide(L)'
;GAAQEAKYMVAQEPDDNVVATRTYDLSITYDKYYQTPRVWLFGYSELGSPLSPEQTFEDIIQDYAQRTVTIDPHPHLNEPHASVHPCKHSAVMKRIVENLIAGGSEPKIDQYIFIFLKFIGSVVPTIEYDYTMASATAGTGKG
;
A
#
# COMPACT_ATOMS: atom_id res chain seq x y z
N GLY A 1 -16.05 -35.74 -2.22
CA GLY A 1 -15.86 -34.30 -2.49
C GLY A 1 -14.49 -33.94 -2.00
N ALA A 2 -13.57 -33.62 -2.92
CA ALA A 2 -12.21 -33.26 -2.56
C ALA A 2 -12.16 -31.78 -2.17
N ALA A 3 -11.57 -31.49 -1.01
CA ALA A 3 -11.25 -30.14 -0.58
C ALA A 3 -10.15 -29.59 -1.50
N GLN A 4 -10.37 -28.40 -2.05
CA GLN A 4 -9.43 -27.73 -2.92
C GLN A 4 -8.36 -27.07 -2.06
N GLU A 5 -7.14 -27.61 -2.10
CA GLU A 5 -5.99 -27.10 -1.37
C GLU A 5 -5.66 -25.67 -1.83
N ALA A 6 -5.60 -24.73 -0.88
CA ALA A 6 -5.19 -23.36 -1.15
C ALA A 6 -3.71 -23.36 -1.55
N LYS A 7 -3.42 -22.96 -2.79
CA LYS A 7 -2.06 -22.83 -3.33
C LYS A 7 -1.44 -21.55 -2.78
N TYR A 8 -0.67 -21.67 -1.70
CA TYR A 8 0.13 -20.57 -1.18
C TYR A 8 1.29 -20.27 -2.14
N MET A 9 1.52 -19.00 -2.47
CA MET A 9 2.74 -18.58 -3.16
C MET A 9 3.89 -18.68 -2.16
N VAL A 10 4.87 -19.52 -2.47
CA VAL A 10 6.07 -19.72 -1.66
C VAL A 10 7.16 -18.85 -2.25
N ALA A 11 7.65 -17.88 -1.49
CA ALA A 11 8.83 -17.11 -1.87
C ALA A 11 10.03 -18.06 -1.96
N GLN A 12 10.75 -18.02 -3.08
CA GLN A 12 11.95 -18.82 -3.27
C GLN A 12 13.13 -18.01 -2.74
N GLU A 13 13.64 -18.34 -1.55
CA GLU A 13 14.82 -17.67 -1.02
C GLU A 13 16.08 -18.17 -1.76
N PRO A 14 16.96 -17.27 -2.23
CA PRO A 14 18.27 -17.67 -2.72
C PRO A 14 19.11 -18.25 -1.58
N ASP A 15 20.05 -19.16 -1.89
CA ASP A 15 20.96 -19.83 -0.93
C ASP A 15 21.89 -18.86 -0.17
N ASP A 16 21.92 -17.59 -0.59
CA ASP A 16 22.70 -16.53 0.04
C ASP A 16 21.79 -15.77 1.02
N ASN A 17 22.22 -15.66 2.28
CA ASN A 17 21.54 -14.96 3.38
C ASN A 17 21.43 -13.42 3.18
N VAL A 18 21.48 -12.94 1.94
CA VAL A 18 21.38 -11.54 1.55
C VAL A 18 19.97 -11.28 1.05
N VAL A 19 19.20 -10.53 1.84
CA VAL A 19 17.89 -10.01 1.44
C VAL A 19 18.09 -9.08 0.26
N ALA A 20 17.60 -9.47 -0.91
CA ALA A 20 17.75 -8.68 -2.13
C ALA A 20 17.04 -7.33 -1.99
N THR A 21 17.78 -6.23 -2.11
CA THR A 21 17.26 -4.87 -2.00
C THR A 21 16.42 -4.52 -3.23
N ARG A 22 15.21 -3.98 -3.02
CA ARG A 22 14.32 -3.53 -4.10
C ARG A 22 14.02 -2.05 -3.91
N THR A 23 13.80 -1.36 -5.01
CA THR A 23 13.33 0.04 -4.99
C THR A 23 11.99 0.14 -5.69
N TYR A 24 11.14 1.06 -5.24
CA TYR A 24 9.79 1.20 -5.77
C TYR A 24 9.46 2.65 -6.10
N ASP A 25 8.90 2.86 -7.29
CA ASP A 25 8.15 4.05 -7.62
C ASP A 25 6.70 3.87 -7.19
N LEU A 26 6.23 4.76 -6.31
CA LEU A 26 4.85 4.80 -5.83
C LEU A 26 4.13 6.00 -6.44
N SER A 27 2.99 5.75 -7.09
CA SER A 27 2.11 6.81 -7.55
C SER A 27 0.71 6.67 -6.93
N ILE A 28 0.04 7.80 -6.73
CA ILE A 28 -1.33 7.86 -6.25
C ILE A 28 -2.18 8.61 -7.27
N THR A 29 -3.23 7.97 -7.72
CA THR A 29 -4.22 8.57 -8.62
C THR A 29 -5.55 8.73 -7.89
N TYR A 30 -6.35 9.70 -8.30
CA TYR A 30 -7.74 9.77 -7.85
C TYR A 30 -8.62 8.89 -8.74
N ASP A 31 -9.20 7.84 -8.17
CA ASP A 31 -10.20 7.03 -8.87
C ASP A 31 -11.54 7.76 -8.86
N LYS A 32 -11.98 8.22 -10.04
CA LYS A 32 -13.21 9.01 -10.18
C LYS A 32 -14.47 8.21 -9.86
N TYR A 33 -14.48 6.90 -10.11
CA TYR A 33 -15.66 6.06 -9.90
C TYR A 33 -15.85 5.76 -8.41
N TYR A 34 -14.78 5.35 -7.73
CA TYR A 34 -14.82 5.04 -6.30
C TYR A 34 -14.63 6.25 -5.40
N GLN A 35 -14.24 7.40 -5.95
CA GLN A 35 -13.98 8.65 -5.24
C GLN A 35 -12.96 8.49 -4.11
N THR A 36 -11.93 7.68 -4.37
CA THR A 36 -10.87 7.34 -3.41
C THR A 36 -9.51 7.37 -4.11
N PRO A 37 -8.41 7.57 -3.35
CA PRO A 37 -7.07 7.38 -3.90
C PRO A 37 -6.86 5.90 -4.26
N ARG A 38 -6.09 5.68 -5.31
CA ARG A 38 -5.61 4.38 -5.78
C ARG A 38 -4.09 4.41 -5.83
N VAL A 39 -3.44 3.42 -5.20
CA VAL A 39 -1.97 3.30 -5.20
C VAL A 39 -1.53 2.38 -6.33
N TRP A 40 -0.42 2.76 -6.95
CA TRP A 40 0.28 1.98 -7.95
C TRP A 40 1.74 1.82 -7.53
N LEU A 41 2.28 0.63 -7.79
CA LEU A 41 3.63 0.22 -7.44
C LEU A 41 4.36 -0.25 -8.70
N PHE A 42 5.56 0.29 -8.91
CA PHE A 42 6.48 -0.20 -9.92
C PHE A 42 7.83 -0.47 -9.27
N GLY A 43 8.20 -1.74 -9.19
CA GLY A 43 9.40 -2.17 -8.49
C GLY A 43 10.58 -2.37 -9.43
N TYR A 44 11.77 -2.22 -8.87
CA TYR A 44 13.05 -2.53 -9.50
C TYR A 44 13.87 -3.47 -8.62
N SER A 45 14.62 -4.37 -9.25
CA SER A 45 15.63 -5.20 -8.58
C SER A 45 16.85 -4.37 -8.16
N GLU A 46 17.79 -4.99 -7.43
CA GLU A 46 19.07 -4.37 -7.03
C GLU A 46 19.86 -3.77 -8.21
N LEU A 47 19.70 -4.35 -9.41
CA LEU A 47 20.37 -3.91 -10.63
C LEU A 47 19.58 -2.82 -11.39
N GLY A 48 18.48 -2.32 -10.80
CA GLY A 48 17.61 -1.32 -11.42
C GLY A 48 16.73 -1.86 -12.56
N SER A 49 16.61 -3.19 -12.70
CA SER A 49 15.74 -3.80 -13.71
C SER A 49 14.30 -3.90 -13.19
N PRO A 50 13.27 -3.67 -14.02
CA PRO A 50 11.87 -3.81 -13.59
C PRO A 50 11.58 -5.20 -13.00
N LEU A 51 10.85 -5.24 -11.89
CA LEU A 51 10.40 -6.50 -11.29
C LEU A 51 9.30 -7.16 -12.11
N SER A 52 9.27 -8.50 -12.07
CA SER A 52 8.10 -9.23 -12.56
C SER A 52 6.89 -9.02 -11.62
N PRO A 53 5.67 -9.31 -12.09
CA PRO A 53 4.50 -9.34 -11.22
C PRO A 53 4.72 -10.20 -9.98
N GLU A 54 5.22 -11.42 -10.15
CA GLU A 54 5.44 -12.39 -9.07
C GLU A 54 6.36 -11.84 -8.00
N GLN A 55 7.48 -11.23 -8.42
CA GLN A 55 8.40 -10.56 -7.50
C GLN A 55 7.71 -9.42 -6.77
N THR A 56 6.93 -8.59 -7.46
CA THR A 56 6.18 -7.50 -6.82
C THR A 56 5.19 -8.02 -5.77
N PHE A 57 4.54 -9.17 -6.01
CA PHE A 57 3.62 -9.78 -5.06
C PHE A 57 4.28 -10.32 -3.79
N GLU A 58 5.58 -10.61 -3.81
CA GLU A 58 6.33 -11.02 -2.61
C GLU A 58 6.43 -9.90 -1.57
N ASP A 59 6.37 -8.64 -2.01
CA ASP A 59 6.42 -7.45 -1.15
C ASP A 59 5.03 -7.00 -0.64
N ILE A 60 3.99 -7.76 -0.99
CA ILE A 60 2.60 -7.45 -0.64
C ILE A 60 2.13 -8.49 0.37
N ILE A 61 1.56 -8.01 1.48
CA ILE A 61 1.06 -8.91 2.52
C ILE A 61 -0.03 -9.83 1.94
N GLN A 62 0.11 -11.13 2.21
CA GLN A 62 -0.59 -12.20 1.48
C GLN A 62 -2.12 -12.06 1.45
N ASP A 63 -2.71 -11.65 2.57
CA ASP A 63 -4.16 -11.45 2.69
C ASP A 63 -4.72 -10.38 1.72
N TYR A 64 -3.90 -9.39 1.38
CA TYR A 64 -4.26 -8.31 0.46
C TYR A 64 -3.84 -8.65 -0.98
N ALA A 65 -2.68 -9.29 -1.17
CA ALA A 65 -2.17 -9.75 -2.45
C ALA A 65 -3.23 -10.52 -3.26
N GLN A 66 -3.91 -11.47 -2.61
CA GLN A 66 -4.88 -12.34 -3.27
C GLN A 66 -6.26 -11.70 -3.49
N ARG A 67 -6.57 -10.61 -2.79
CA ARG A 67 -7.93 -10.07 -2.72
C ARG A 67 -8.10 -8.73 -3.43
N THR A 68 -7.08 -7.90 -3.36
CA THR A 68 -7.20 -6.49 -3.73
C THR A 68 -6.08 -6.00 -4.64
N VAL A 69 -5.01 -6.78 -4.88
CA VAL A 69 -3.94 -6.35 -5.76
C VAL A 69 -4.08 -6.97 -7.15
N THR A 70 -3.94 -6.12 -8.17
CA THR A 70 -4.00 -6.49 -9.60
C THR A 70 -2.85 -5.85 -10.36
N ILE A 71 -2.47 -6.45 -11.50
CA ILE A 71 -1.58 -5.80 -12.48
C ILE A 71 -2.47 -5.11 -13.50
N ASP A 72 -2.48 -3.79 -13.51
CA ASP A 72 -3.36 -2.98 -14.34
C ASP A 72 -2.60 -1.93 -15.15
N PRO A 73 -3.12 -1.52 -16.33
CA PRO A 73 -2.58 -0.38 -17.06
C PRO A 73 -2.66 0.89 -16.20
N HIS A 74 -1.52 1.57 -16.00
CA HIS A 74 -1.51 2.82 -15.27
C HIS A 74 -2.23 3.92 -16.09
N PRO A 75 -3.12 4.74 -15.49
CA PRO A 75 -3.98 5.67 -16.24
C PRO A 75 -3.23 6.85 -16.89
N HIS A 76 -1.97 7.05 -16.52
CA HIS A 76 -1.13 8.16 -17.00
C HIS A 76 0.25 7.73 -17.51
N LEU A 77 0.55 6.43 -17.48
CA LEU A 77 1.85 5.88 -17.88
C LEU A 77 1.60 4.71 -18.84
N ASN A 78 2.57 4.42 -19.71
CA ASN A 78 2.39 3.39 -20.76
C ASN A 78 2.75 1.97 -20.31
N GLU A 79 3.12 1.80 -19.04
CA GLU A 79 3.52 0.51 -18.48
C GLU A 79 2.46 0.01 -17.48
N PRO A 80 2.25 -1.31 -17.37
CA PRO A 80 1.39 -1.90 -16.35
C PRO A 80 2.08 -1.86 -14.98
N HIS A 81 1.32 -1.54 -13.95
CA HIS A 81 1.82 -1.44 -12.57
C HIS A 81 0.99 -2.37 -11.67
N ALA A 82 1.60 -2.87 -10.60
CA ALA A 82 0.80 -3.47 -9.53
C ALA A 82 -0.02 -2.37 -8.85
N SER A 83 -1.26 -2.67 -8.47
CA SER A 83 -2.15 -1.68 -7.88
C SER A 83 -3.06 -2.28 -6.83
N VAL A 84 -3.21 -1.57 -5.70
CA VAL A 84 -4.25 -1.88 -4.72
C VAL A 84 -5.58 -1.33 -5.22
N HIS A 85 -6.46 -2.23 -5.66
CA HIS A 85 -7.74 -1.91 -6.28
C HIS A 85 -8.67 -1.16 -5.30
N PRO A 86 -9.27 -0.03 -5.71
CA PRO A 86 -9.90 0.91 -4.78
C PRO A 86 -11.29 0.52 -4.26
N CYS A 87 -11.88 -0.58 -4.74
CA CYS A 87 -13.28 -0.93 -4.45
C CYS A 87 -13.63 -1.09 -2.96
N LYS A 88 -12.64 -1.31 -2.08
CA LYS A 88 -12.85 -1.40 -0.62
C LYS A 88 -12.26 -0.22 0.15
N HIS A 89 -11.59 0.73 -0.51
CA HIS A 89 -10.92 1.84 0.16
C HIS A 89 -11.90 2.71 0.96
N SER A 90 -13.09 3.00 0.43
CA SER A 90 -14.09 3.81 1.13
C SER A 90 -14.52 3.18 2.47
N ALA A 91 -14.81 1.87 2.47
CA ALA A 91 -15.19 1.13 3.65
C ALA A 91 -14.05 1.02 4.68
N VAL A 92 -12.82 0.78 4.21
CA VAL A 92 -11.62 0.72 5.06
C VAL A 92 -11.34 2.08 5.70
N MET A 93 -11.30 3.15 4.89
CA MET A 93 -11.01 4.50 5.36
C MET A 93 -12.06 5.01 6.34
N LYS A 94 -13.35 4.71 6.10
CA LYS A 94 -14.42 5.02 7.05
C LYS A 94 -14.15 4.38 8.42
N ARG A 95 -13.83 3.09 8.44
CA ARG A 95 -13.54 2.37 9.69
C ARG A 95 -12.30 2.92 10.40
N ILE A 96 -11.25 3.27 9.66
CA ILE A 96 -10.04 3.87 10.23
C ILE A 96 -10.37 5.21 10.87
N VAL A 97 -11.12 6.08 10.18
CA VAL A 97 -11.53 7.39 10.70
C VAL A 97 -12.43 7.24 11.93
N GLU A 98 -13.40 6.33 11.91
CA GLU A 98 -14.25 6.03 13.07
C GLU A 98 -13.43 5.58 14.29
N ASN A 99 -12.43 4.72 14.08
CA ASN A 99 -11.54 4.27 15.15
C ASN A 99 -10.66 5.41 15.69
N LEU A 100 -10.16 6.31 14.83
CA LEU A 100 -9.40 7.48 15.25
C LEU A 100 -10.26 8.41 16.12
N ILE A 101 -11.52 8.65 15.72
CA ILE A 101 -12.48 9.46 16.49
C ILE A 101 -12.80 8.80 17.84
N ALA A 102 -13.06 7.49 17.84
CA ALA A 102 -13.29 6.74 19.08
C ALA A 102 -12.08 6.77 20.02
N GLY A 103 -10.86 6.86 19.47
CA GLY A 103 -9.61 7.07 20.19
C GLY A 103 -9.34 8.52 20.62
N GLY A 104 -10.28 9.45 20.42
CA GLY A 104 -10.16 10.85 20.82
C GLY A 104 -9.38 11.74 19.83
N SER A 105 -9.08 11.26 18.62
CA SER A 105 -8.49 12.08 17.56
C SER A 105 -9.56 12.84 16.78
N GLU A 106 -9.22 14.02 16.27
CA GLU A 106 -10.06 14.81 15.36
C GLU A 106 -9.42 14.88 13.97
N PRO A 107 -9.51 13.81 13.15
CA PRO A 107 -8.87 13.78 11.84
C PRO A 107 -9.48 14.82 10.90
N LYS A 108 -8.62 15.65 10.30
CA LYS A 108 -9.00 16.66 9.32
C LYS A 108 -8.88 16.12 7.89
N ILE A 109 -9.57 16.77 6.95
CA ILE A 109 -9.61 16.32 5.56
C ILE A 109 -8.23 16.38 4.87
N ASP A 110 -7.41 17.37 5.21
CA ASP A 110 -6.03 17.52 4.74
C ASP A 110 -5.10 16.40 5.24
N GLN A 111 -5.51 15.65 6.27
CA GLN A 111 -4.78 14.50 6.79
C GLN A 111 -5.14 13.19 6.09
N TYR A 112 -6.14 13.19 5.20
CA TYR A 112 -6.67 11.96 4.60
C TYR A 112 -5.60 11.14 3.88
N ILE A 113 -4.72 11.79 3.10
CA ILE A 113 -3.65 11.09 2.37
C ILE A 113 -2.65 10.45 3.33
N PHE A 114 -2.30 11.09 4.45
CA PHE A 114 -1.40 10.49 5.44
C PHE A 114 -2.05 9.29 6.15
N ILE A 115 -3.34 9.37 6.46
CA ILE A 115 -4.10 8.24 7.03
C ILE A 115 -4.16 7.09 6.01
N PHE A 116 -4.38 7.41 4.73
CA PHE A 116 -4.40 6.44 3.65
C PHE A 116 -3.01 5.79 3.45
N LEU A 117 -1.93 6.57 3.48
CA LEU A 117 -0.56 6.06 3.39
C LEU A 117 -0.19 5.14 4.56
N LYS A 118 -0.67 5.42 5.77
CA LYS A 118 -0.55 4.49 6.92
C LYS A 118 -1.27 3.17 6.67
N PHE A 119 -2.46 3.22 6.07
CA PHE A 119 -3.16 2.01 5.64
C PHE A 119 -2.35 1.23 4.60
N ILE A 120 -1.79 1.91 3.59
CA ILE A 120 -0.97 1.25 2.57
C ILE A 120 0.29 0.61 3.19
N GLY A 121 0.83 1.18 4.28
CA GLY A 121 2.00 0.62 4.95
C GLY A 121 1.69 -0.71 5.63
N SER A 122 0.42 -0.97 5.96
CA SER A 122 -0.03 -2.29 6.40
C SER A 122 -0.20 -3.30 5.27
N VAL A 123 -0.32 -2.84 4.02
CA VAL A 123 -0.46 -3.67 2.81
C VAL A 123 0.89 -4.05 2.23
N VAL A 124 1.86 -3.12 2.26
CA VAL A 124 3.22 -3.30 1.72
C VAL A 124 4.28 -3.03 2.79
N PRO A 125 4.41 -3.91 3.80
CA PRO A 125 5.21 -3.65 4.99
C PRO A 125 6.72 -3.60 4.74
N THR A 126 7.20 -4.15 3.61
CA THR A 126 8.62 -4.16 3.23
C THR A 126 9.02 -2.94 2.39
N ILE A 127 8.06 -2.12 1.94
CA ILE A 127 8.31 -0.95 1.11
C ILE A 127 8.37 0.29 2.00
N GLU A 128 9.57 0.87 2.12
CA GLU A 128 9.78 2.08 2.89
C GLU A 128 9.43 3.34 2.08
N TYR A 129 8.50 4.14 2.60
CA TYR A 129 8.17 5.48 2.09
C TYR A 129 7.74 6.40 3.24
N ASP A 130 7.91 7.70 3.06
CA ASP A 130 7.59 8.68 4.09
C ASP A 130 6.08 9.01 4.10
N TYR A 131 5.47 8.92 5.28
CA TYR A 131 4.09 9.33 5.56
C TYR A 131 3.98 10.07 6.89
N THR A 132 5.07 10.69 7.35
CA THR A 132 5.10 11.47 8.58
C THR A 132 4.22 12.71 8.44
N MET A 133 3.35 12.93 9.42
CA MET A 133 2.80 14.26 9.67
C MET A 133 3.68 14.90 10.71
N ALA A 134 4.27 16.05 10.41
CA ALA A 134 4.89 16.87 11.43
C ALA A 134 3.83 17.09 12.52
N SER A 135 4.02 16.50 13.70
CA SER A 135 3.17 16.76 14.83
C SER A 135 3.30 18.25 15.11
N ALA A 136 2.27 19.03 14.80
CA ALA A 136 2.12 20.33 15.43
C ALA A 136 1.97 20.03 16.92
N THR A 137 3.08 20.05 17.64
CA THR A 137 3.09 20.05 19.09
C THR A 137 2.13 21.15 19.49
N ALA A 138 1.05 20.78 20.17
CA ALA A 138 0.21 21.72 20.88
C ALA A 138 1.11 22.47 21.86
N GLY A 139 1.60 23.63 21.43
CA GLY A 139 2.17 24.64 22.33
C GLY A 139 1.03 25.20 23.15
N THR A 140 0.62 24.47 24.18
CA THR A 140 -0.22 24.99 25.25
C THR A 140 0.61 25.97 26.08
N GLY A 141 0.41 27.25 25.81
CA GLY A 141 0.01 28.22 26.83
C GLY A 141 1.05 28.82 27.78
N LYS A 142 1.06 30.16 27.74
CA LYS A 142 1.18 31.13 28.84
C LYS A 142 2.59 31.53 29.33
N GLY A 143 2.93 32.76 28.94
CA GLY A 143 3.68 33.77 29.70
C GLY A 143 3.23 35.13 29.20
#